data_AF-A0A2R7TD19-F1
#
_entry.id   AF-A0A2R7TD19-F1
#
_cell.length_a   1.000
_cell.length_b   1.000
_cell.length_c   1.000
_cell.angle_alpha   90.00
_cell.angle_beta   90.00
_cell.angle_gamma   90.00
#
_symmetry.space_group_name_H-M   'P 1'
#
loop_
_entity.id
_entity.type
_entity.pdbx_description
1 polymer ?
#
loop_
_entity_poly.entity_id
_entity_poly.type
_entity_poly.pdbx_seq_one_letter_code
_entity_poly.pdbx_strand_id
1 'polypeptide(L)'
;MRFTPFGHWTFNDTSRKRSAFERKKRLEREAMPLFAGQIAEEQVSTDDEMAGRRECWNRRLAADRAHRAKKWRECRRRVGEYRPDVRAALLCYWQACRWPADPTYFLSMLHMYD
;
A
#
# COMPACT_ATOMS: atom_id res chain seq x y z
N MET A 1 -21.39 2.75 11.02
CA MET A 1 -20.29 3.67 10.68
C MET A 1 -19.79 3.31 9.29
N ARG A 2 -19.77 4.26 8.35
CA ARG A 2 -19.31 4.03 6.98
C ARG A 2 -17.85 3.56 6.93
N PHE A 3 -17.58 2.53 6.14
CA PHE A 3 -16.26 1.91 6.00
C PHE A 3 -16.14 1.27 4.62
N THR A 4 -15.01 1.48 3.95
CA THR A 4 -14.63 0.74 2.74
C THR A 4 -13.69 -0.41 3.10
N PRO A 5 -14.07 -1.67 2.78
CA PRO A 5 -13.20 -2.83 2.92
C PRO A 5 -11.84 -2.64 2.25
N PHE A 6 -10.80 -3.26 2.80
CA PHE A 6 -9.50 -3.28 2.13
C PHE A 6 -9.60 -4.16 0.88
N GLY A 7 -9.15 -3.65 -0.26
CA GLY A 7 -9.17 -4.38 -1.52
C GLY A 7 -8.26 -5.61 -1.52
N HIS A 8 -8.46 -6.48 -2.50
CA HIS A 8 -7.59 -7.61 -2.76
C HIS A 8 -6.94 -7.43 -4.13
N TRP A 9 -5.61 -7.39 -4.16
CA TRP A 9 -4.83 -7.24 -5.39
C TRP A 9 -3.67 -8.22 -5.38
N THR A 10 -3.50 -8.95 -6.47
CA THR A 10 -2.43 -9.93 -6.64
C THR A 10 -1.34 -9.38 -7.54
N PHE A 11 -0.09 -9.76 -7.28
CA PHE A 11 1.00 -9.44 -8.20
C PHE A 11 0.82 -10.24 -9.48
N ASN A 12 0.62 -9.54 -10.61
CA ASN A 12 0.59 -10.16 -11.92
C ASN A 12 1.98 -10.12 -12.57
N ASP A 13 2.57 -11.28 -12.84
CA ASP A 13 3.81 -11.38 -13.61
C ASP A 13 3.45 -11.33 -15.11
N THR A 14 3.97 -10.34 -15.82
CA THR A 14 3.59 -10.09 -17.22
C THR A 14 4.83 -10.04 -18.09
N SER A 15 4.66 -10.39 -19.37
CA SER A 15 5.73 -10.28 -20.38
C SER A 15 6.37 -8.89 -20.39
N ARG A 16 5.57 -7.83 -20.26
CA ARG A 16 6.06 -6.45 -20.18
C ARG A 16 6.98 -6.20 -18.97
N LYS A 17 6.67 -6.75 -17.79
CA LYS A 17 7.52 -6.61 -16.59
C LYS A 17 8.85 -7.35 -16.77
N ARG A 18 8.80 -8.54 -17.36
CA ARG A 18 9.97 -9.35 -17.69
C ARG A 18 10.87 -8.64 -18.70
N SER A 19 10.33 -8.18 -19.82
CA SER A 19 11.09 -7.42 -20.83
C SER A 19 11.67 -6.13 -20.27
N ALA A 20 10.96 -5.44 -19.38
CA ALA A 20 11.49 -4.26 -18.70
C ALA A 20 12.69 -4.58 -17.80
N PHE A 21 12.67 -5.73 -17.12
CA PHE A 21 13.80 -6.18 -16.31
C PHE A 21 14.98 -6.63 -17.16
N GLU A 22 14.76 -7.36 -18.25
CA GLU A 22 15.82 -7.70 -19.21
C GLU A 22 16.48 -6.46 -19.79
N ARG A 23 15.69 -5.44 -20.13
CA ARG A 23 16.22 -4.14 -20.57
C ARG A 23 17.05 -3.46 -19.49
N LYS A 24 16.61 -3.50 -18.23
CA LYS A 24 17.37 -2.99 -17.08
C LYS A 24 18.73 -3.70 -16.99
N LYS A 25 18.75 -5.04 -17.02
CA LYS A 25 19.99 -5.85 -16.98
C LYS A 25 20.95 -5.48 -18.10
N ARG A 26 20.43 -5.28 -19.31
CA ARG A 26 21.24 -4.84 -20.46
C ARG A 26 21.85 -3.45 -20.23
N LEU A 27 21.04 -2.48 -19.82
CA LEU A 27 21.51 -1.12 -19.55
C LEU A 27 22.58 -1.06 -18.45
N GLU A 28 22.47 -1.90 -17.42
CA GLU A 28 23.48 -2.01 -16.36
C GLU A 28 24.83 -2.49 -16.90
N ARG A 29 24.83 -3.49 -17.79
CA ARG A 29 26.06 -3.99 -18.43
C ARG A 29 26.66 -2.96 -19.40
N GLU A 30 25.81 -2.27 -20.16
CA GLU A 30 26.22 -1.21 -21.08
C GLU A 30 26.79 0.01 -20.34
N ALA A 31 26.31 0.29 -19.13
CA ALA A 31 26.80 1.40 -18.31
C ALA A 31 28.23 1.16 -17.76
N MET A 32 28.64 -0.10 -17.62
CA MET A 32 29.96 -0.48 -17.11
C MET A 32 30.61 -1.56 -18.00
N PRO A 33 31.05 -1.21 -19.24
CA PRO A 33 31.49 -2.19 -20.23
C PRO A 33 32.69 -3.04 -19.78
N LEU A 34 33.64 -2.45 -19.05
CA LEU A 34 34.82 -3.18 -18.53
C LEU A 34 34.44 -4.27 -17.52
N PHE A 35 33.29 -4.13 -16.87
CA PHE A 35 32.76 -5.07 -15.87
C PHE A 35 31.55 -5.85 -16.37
N ALA A 36 31.19 -5.76 -17.66
CA ALA A 36 29.96 -6.34 -18.20
C ALA A 36 29.84 -7.86 -17.96
N GLY A 37 30.96 -8.58 -17.99
CA GLY A 37 31.01 -10.01 -17.66
C GLY A 37 30.70 -10.28 -16.18
N GLN A 38 31.38 -9.59 -15.27
CA GLN A 38 31.14 -9.71 -13.83
C GLN A 38 29.70 -9.31 -13.46
N ILE A 39 29.19 -8.23 -14.04
CA ILE A 39 27.81 -7.78 -13.83
C ILE A 39 26.81 -8.83 -14.32
N ALA A 40 27.08 -9.49 -15.46
CA ALA A 40 26.19 -10.55 -15.97
C ALA A 40 26.15 -11.77 -15.03
N GLU A 41 27.29 -12.11 -14.41
CA GLU A 41 27.39 -13.21 -13.44
C GLU A 41 26.64 -12.91 -12.13
N GLU A 42 26.67 -11.67 -11.66
CA GLU A 42 25.96 -11.23 -10.46
C GLU A 42 24.46 -11.00 -10.67
N GLN A 43 24.02 -10.81 -11.92
CA GLN A 43 22.63 -10.52 -12.24
C GLN A 43 21.72 -11.72 -11.97
N VAL A 44 20.71 -11.51 -11.14
CA VAL A 44 19.66 -12.50 -10.86
C VAL A 44 18.86 -12.86 -12.11
N SER A 45 18.33 -14.08 -12.13
CA SER A 45 17.43 -14.52 -13.20
C SER A 45 16.14 -13.68 -13.18
N THR A 46 15.49 -13.59 -14.35
CA THR A 46 14.23 -12.86 -14.46
C THR A 46 13.11 -13.54 -13.67
N ASP A 47 13.14 -14.86 -13.55
CA ASP A 47 12.19 -15.61 -12.72
C ASP A 47 12.38 -15.30 -11.24
N ASP A 48 13.62 -15.27 -10.75
CA ASP A 48 13.94 -14.94 -9.36
C ASP A 48 13.54 -13.50 -9.01
N GLU A 49 13.79 -12.54 -9.90
CA GLU A 49 13.34 -11.15 -9.70
C GLU A 49 11.81 -11.07 -9.64
N MET A 50 11.07 -11.77 -10.51
CA MET A 50 9.61 -11.76 -10.48
C MET A 50 9.06 -12.44 -9.22
N ALA A 51 9.71 -13.50 -8.74
CA ALA A 51 9.41 -14.14 -7.46
C ALA A 51 9.64 -13.17 -6.29
N GLY A 52 10.81 -12.52 -6.22
CA GLY A 52 11.12 -11.53 -5.19
C GLY A 52 10.15 -10.34 -5.20
N ARG A 53 9.74 -9.85 -6.37
CA ARG A 53 8.70 -8.82 -6.48
C ARG A 53 7.35 -9.27 -5.99
N ARG A 54 6.96 -10.52 -6.25
CA ARG A 54 5.71 -11.10 -5.74
C ARG A 54 5.71 -11.19 -4.22
N GLU A 55 6.82 -11.64 -3.63
CA GLU A 55 6.96 -11.70 -2.17
C GLU A 55 6.92 -10.30 -1.54
N CYS A 56 7.65 -9.34 -2.12
CA CYS A 56 7.64 -7.96 -1.69
C CYS A 56 6.21 -7.36 -1.76
N TRP A 57 5.49 -7.62 -2.85
CA TRP A 57 4.09 -7.22 -3.00
C TRP A 57 3.21 -7.79 -1.90
N ASN A 58 3.30 -9.10 -1.64
CA ASN A 58 2.50 -9.76 -0.61
C ASN A 58 2.78 -9.19 0.79
N ARG A 59 4.06 -8.98 1.11
CA ARG A 59 4.48 -8.37 2.39
C ARG A 59 3.92 -6.97 2.54
N ARG A 60 4.01 -6.15 1.49
CA ARG A 60 3.48 -4.78 1.50
C ARG A 60 1.96 -4.75 1.63
N LEU A 61 1.25 -5.60 0.89
CA LEU A 61 -0.20 -5.73 0.99
C LEU A 61 -0.65 -6.11 2.42
N ALA A 62 0.06 -7.04 3.05
CA ALA A 62 -0.21 -7.43 4.43
C ALA A 62 0.05 -6.28 5.41
N ALA A 63 1.16 -5.55 5.24
CA ALA A 63 1.50 -4.38 6.05
C ALA A 63 0.46 -3.26 5.91
N ASP A 64 0.04 -2.94 4.69
CA ASP A 64 -0.97 -1.92 4.39
C ASP A 64 -2.33 -2.28 5.01
N ARG A 65 -2.74 -3.56 4.90
CA ARG A 65 -3.95 -4.06 5.55
C ARG A 65 -3.87 -3.92 7.07
N ALA A 66 -2.75 -4.31 7.68
CA ALA A 66 -2.53 -4.21 9.12
C ALA A 66 -2.54 -2.74 9.58
N HIS A 67 -1.90 -1.85 8.83
CA HIS A 67 -1.89 -0.41 9.08
C HIS A 67 -3.30 0.17 9.04
N ARG A 68 -4.07 -0.13 7.99
CA ARG A 68 -5.47 0.30 7.86
C ARG A 68 -6.33 -0.21 9.02
N ALA A 69 -6.15 -1.47 9.41
CA ALA A 69 -6.87 -2.04 10.57
C ALA A 69 -6.51 -1.33 11.87
N LYS A 70 -5.22 -1.02 12.10
CA LYS A 70 -4.76 -0.23 13.25
C LYS A 70 -5.43 1.15 13.27
N LYS A 71 -5.45 1.85 12.14
CA LYS A 71 -6.11 3.15 12.01
C LYS A 71 -7.60 3.08 12.30
N TRP A 72 -8.32 2.06 11.85
CA TRP A 72 -9.74 1.87 12.23
C TRP A 72 -9.96 1.64 13.73
N ARG A 73 -9.06 0.91 14.40
CA ARG A 73 -9.14 0.75 15.85
C ARG A 73 -8.90 2.08 16.56
N GLU A 74 -7.94 2.87 16.08
CA GLU A 74 -7.69 4.24 16.55
C GLU A 74 -8.93 5.13 16.40
N CYS A 75 -9.55 5.15 15.22
CA CYS A 75 -10.81 5.85 14.96
C CYS A 75 -11.88 5.52 16.01
N ARG A 76 -12.12 4.22 16.24
CA ARG A 76 -13.15 3.76 17.18
C ARG A 76 -12.86 4.15 18.61
N ARG A 77 -11.59 4.07 19.04
CA ARG A 77 -11.16 4.53 20.36
C ARG A 77 -11.46 6.01 20.53
N ARG A 78 -11.02 6.86 19.59
CA ARG A 78 -11.21 8.31 19.65
C ARG A 78 -12.68 8.72 19.65
N VAL A 79 -13.50 8.08 18.81
CA VAL A 79 -14.95 8.30 18.82
C VAL A 79 -15.57 8.02 20.18
N GLY A 80 -15.06 7.01 20.90
CA GLY A 80 -15.51 6.67 22.24
C GLY A 80 -15.12 7.67 23.34
N GLU A 81 -14.17 8.57 23.07
CA GLU A 81 -13.69 9.57 24.04
C GLU A 81 -14.56 10.84 24.04
N TYR A 82 -15.30 11.11 22.96
CA TYR A 82 -16.20 12.25 22.89
C TYR A 82 -17.49 12.02 23.70
N ARG A 83 -18.08 13.12 24.16
CA ARG A 83 -19.41 13.11 24.78
C ARG A 83 -20.46 12.50 23.83
N PRO A 84 -21.52 11.85 24.36
CA PRO A 84 -22.49 11.12 23.54
C PRO A 84 -23.16 11.96 22.43
N ASP A 85 -23.50 13.21 22.73
CA ASP A 85 -24.11 14.17 21.79
C ASP A 85 -23.17 14.54 20.64
N VAL A 86 -21.93 14.88 20.97
CA VAL A 86 -20.86 15.18 19.99
C VAL A 86 -20.57 13.96 19.12
N ARG A 87 -20.38 12.79 19.74
CA ARG A 87 -20.15 11.54 19.04
C ARG A 87 -21.25 11.23 18.03
N ALA A 88 -22.52 11.44 18.40
CA ALA A 88 -23.66 11.20 17.51
C ALA A 88 -23.61 12.13 16.30
N ALA A 89 -23.34 13.42 16.51
CA ALA A 89 -23.22 14.41 15.43
C ALA A 89 -22.06 14.07 14.47
N LEU A 90 -20.88 13.74 14.99
CA LEU A 90 -19.71 13.37 14.19
C LEU A 90 -19.95 12.11 13.35
N LEU A 91 -20.59 11.09 13.93
CA LEU A 91 -20.93 9.86 13.20
C LEU A 91 -22.00 10.08 12.13
N CYS A 92 -22.98 10.95 12.40
CA CYS A 92 -23.99 11.34 11.42
C CYS A 92 -23.35 12.08 10.23
N TYR A 93 -22.49 13.05 10.52
CA TYR A 93 -21.72 13.76 9.50
C TYR A 93 -20.87 12.80 8.67
N TRP A 94 -20.12 11.90 9.32
CA TRP A 94 -19.31 10.89 8.63
C TRP A 94 -20.15 9.98 7.72
N GLN A 95 -21.35 9.63 8.15
CA GLN A 95 -22.25 8.80 7.34
C GLN A 95 -22.70 9.52 6.07
N ALA A 96 -22.94 10.83 6.13
CA ALA A 96 -23.47 11.64 5.04
C ALA A 96 -22.41 12.30 4.14
N CYS A 97 -21.18 12.53 4.63
CA CYS A 97 -20.17 13.29 3.89
C CYS A 97 -19.71 12.57 2.62
N ARG A 98 -19.15 13.27 1.62
CA ARG A 98 -18.71 12.66 0.35
C ARG A 98 -17.27 12.14 0.35
N TRP A 99 -16.59 12.17 1.49
CA TRP A 99 -15.19 11.76 1.58
C TRP A 99 -15.04 10.24 1.43
N PRO A 100 -13.89 9.74 0.96
CA PRO A 100 -13.63 8.30 0.93
C PRO A 100 -13.84 7.69 2.32
N ALA A 101 -14.51 6.52 2.41
CA ALA A 101 -14.78 5.85 3.68
C ALA A 101 -13.53 5.10 4.20
N ASP A 102 -12.46 5.85 4.33
CA ASP A 102 -11.10 5.45 4.68
C ASP A 102 -10.75 6.01 6.07
N PRO A 103 -9.99 5.27 6.89
CA PRO A 103 -9.75 5.69 8.27
C PRO A 103 -8.88 6.95 8.36
N THR A 104 -8.06 7.24 7.36
CA THR A 104 -7.23 8.46 7.32
C THR A 104 -8.12 9.68 7.22
N TYR A 105 -9.10 9.67 6.30
CA TYR A 105 -10.06 10.77 6.15
C TYR A 105 -10.95 10.91 7.38
N PHE A 106 -11.35 9.81 8.00
CA PHE A 106 -12.11 9.88 9.24
C PHE A 106 -11.29 10.44 10.40
N LEU A 107 -10.03 10.02 10.57
CA LEU A 107 -9.15 10.62 11.57
C LEU A 107 -8.91 12.10 11.29
N SER A 108 -8.69 12.50 10.04
CA SER A 108 -8.58 13.92 9.67
C SER A 108 -9.83 14.70 10.03
N MET A 109 -11.02 14.15 9.80
CA MET A 109 -12.28 14.76 10.21
C MET A 109 -12.37 14.94 11.73
N LEU A 110 -11.98 13.93 12.51
CA LEU A 110 -11.94 14.03 13.97
C LEU A 110 -10.94 15.09 14.42
N HIS A 111 -9.75 15.14 13.79
CA HIS A 111 -8.73 16.15 14.06
C HIS A 111 -9.17 17.58 13.74
N MET A 112 -10.09 17.79 12.80
CA MET A 112 -10.64 19.12 12.51
C MET A 112 -11.68 19.57 13.54
N TYR A 113 -12.23 18.63 14.32
CA TYR A 113 -13.18 18.93 15.39
C TYR A 113 -12.49 19.23 16.73
N ASP A 114 -11.36 18.56 17.01
CA ASP A 114 -10.53 18.83 18.19
C ASP A 114 -10.01 20.27 18.22
#